data_AF-A0A838RG04-F1
#
_entry.id   AF-A0A838RG04-F1
#
_cell.length_a   1.000
_cell.length_b   1.000
_cell.length_c   1.000
_cell.angle_alpha   90.00
_cell.angle_beta   90.00
_cell.angle_gamma   90.00
#
_symmetry.space_group_name_H-M   'P 1'
#
loop_
_entity.id
_entity.type
_entity.pdbx_description
1 polymer ?
#
loop_
_entity_poly.entity_id
_entity_poly.type
_entity_poly.pdbx_seq_one_letter_code
_entity_poly.pdbx_strand_id
1 'polypeptide(L)'
;MKYAMGIVIGLLLLLLVACGGAGSQSMGGPTPTVEELPEFIMVYSREGGIAGFCDTLTVSREEAVLEHCGGEVTSIPIEPAVQEELTKIVQQYSSFDNTSEDNPGGTDSMTQQLLFNGVGGETAGEQTIATLTQIATTLIGKAASP
;
A
#
# COMPACT_ATOMS: atom_id res chain seq x y z
N MET A 1 -13.95 -0.36 -66.34
CA MET A 1 -14.19 -1.65 -67.04
C MET A 1 -13.85 -2.79 -66.09
N LYS A 2 -14.84 -3.65 -65.80
CA LYS A 2 -14.73 -5.11 -65.50
C LYS A 2 -14.00 -5.50 -64.18
N TYR A 3 -14.56 -6.16 -63.18
CA TYR A 3 -15.70 -7.08 -63.10
C TYR A 3 -16.47 -6.95 -61.78
N ALA A 4 -17.78 -7.05 -61.89
CA ALA A 4 -18.72 -7.35 -60.82
C ALA A 4 -18.72 -8.85 -60.48
N MET A 5 -19.52 -9.21 -59.47
CA MET A 5 -20.30 -10.46 -59.37
C MET A 5 -19.75 -11.53 -58.41
N GLY A 6 -20.46 -11.70 -57.28
CA GLY A 6 -20.21 -12.82 -56.35
C GLY A 6 -20.98 -12.81 -55.03
N ILE A 7 -22.19 -12.25 -54.95
CA ILE A 7 -23.13 -12.48 -53.83
C ILE A 7 -24.01 -13.67 -54.23
N VAL A 8 -23.81 -14.85 -53.63
CA VAL A 8 -24.83 -15.92 -53.64
C VAL A 8 -24.66 -16.82 -52.39
N ILE A 9 -25.54 -16.58 -51.40
CA ILE A 9 -26.33 -17.59 -50.65
C ILE A 9 -25.57 -18.61 -49.77
N GLY A 10 -25.80 -18.49 -48.46
CA GLY A 10 -25.53 -19.53 -47.47
C GLY A 10 -26.28 -19.26 -46.15
N LEU A 11 -27.59 -19.00 -46.26
CA LEU A 11 -28.50 -18.71 -45.17
C LEU A 11 -29.26 -20.00 -44.80
N LEU A 12 -28.96 -20.60 -43.65
CA LEU A 12 -29.82 -21.55 -42.91
C LEU A 12 -29.23 -21.69 -41.48
N LEU A 13 -29.72 -21.04 -40.43
CA LEU A 13 -30.94 -21.35 -39.64
C LEU A 13 -30.98 -22.85 -39.26
N LEU A 14 -31.14 -23.33 -38.02
CA LEU A 14 -31.66 -22.79 -36.76
C LEU A 14 -31.46 -23.88 -35.67
N LEU A 15 -31.27 -23.43 -34.42
CA LEU A 15 -31.80 -23.99 -33.16
C LEU A 15 -31.39 -25.39 -32.69
N LEU A 16 -30.80 -25.43 -31.49
CA LEU A 16 -31.36 -26.21 -30.38
C LEU A 16 -31.17 -25.47 -29.05
N VAL A 17 -32.30 -25.12 -28.47
CA VAL A 17 -32.51 -24.59 -27.12
C VAL A 17 -32.27 -25.71 -26.11
N ALA A 18 -31.50 -25.43 -25.05
CA ALA A 18 -31.64 -26.11 -23.77
C ALA A 18 -31.88 -25.05 -22.69
N CYS A 19 -33.16 -24.86 -22.38
CA CYS A 19 -33.65 -24.15 -21.21
C CYS A 19 -33.68 -25.17 -20.06
N GLY A 20 -33.03 -24.88 -18.93
CA GLY A 20 -33.11 -25.74 -17.76
C GLY A 20 -32.21 -25.30 -16.63
N GLY A 21 -32.77 -24.58 -15.64
CA GLY A 21 -32.12 -24.38 -14.36
C GLY A 21 -32.40 -23.03 -13.72
N ALA A 22 -33.64 -22.83 -13.24
CA ALA A 22 -33.91 -21.82 -12.22
C ALA A 22 -33.13 -22.18 -10.95
N GLY A 23 -32.27 -21.27 -10.51
CA GLY A 23 -31.55 -21.34 -9.25
C GLY A 23 -31.18 -19.94 -8.81
N SER A 24 -32.04 -19.31 -8.02
CA SER A 24 -31.74 -18.09 -7.29
C SER A 24 -30.49 -18.29 -6.45
N GLN A 25 -29.43 -17.54 -6.73
CA GLN A 25 -28.57 -17.00 -5.68
C GLN A 25 -28.34 -15.53 -5.98
N SER A 26 -29.24 -14.72 -5.42
CA SER A 26 -28.86 -13.43 -4.86
C SER A 26 -27.72 -13.69 -3.88
N MET A 27 -26.48 -13.55 -4.34
CA MET A 27 -25.43 -13.07 -3.48
C MET A 27 -25.25 -11.61 -3.87
N GLY A 28 -25.78 -10.72 -3.02
CA GLY A 28 -25.28 -9.38 -2.96
C GLY A 28 -23.78 -9.51 -2.76
N GLY A 29 -23.00 -9.32 -3.83
CA GLY A 29 -21.63 -8.90 -3.67
C GLY A 29 -21.70 -7.67 -2.78
N PRO A 30 -20.84 -7.56 -1.76
CA PRO A 30 -20.81 -6.34 -0.97
C PRO A 30 -20.72 -5.18 -1.96
N THR A 31 -21.75 -4.33 -1.97
CA THR A 31 -21.59 -2.96 -2.45
C THR A 31 -20.27 -2.50 -1.86
N PRO A 32 -19.26 -2.06 -2.65
CA PRO A 32 -18.03 -1.55 -2.07
C PRO A 32 -18.45 -0.39 -1.16
N THR A 33 -18.44 -0.67 0.14
CA THR A 33 -19.00 0.17 1.18
C THR A 33 -17.81 0.89 1.77
N VAL A 34 -17.55 2.09 1.26
CA VAL A 34 -16.41 2.94 1.61
C VAL A 34 -15.08 2.35 1.11
N GLU A 35 -14.21 3.18 0.53
CA GLU A 35 -12.83 2.81 0.23
C GLU A 35 -12.17 2.23 1.50
N GLU A 36 -11.95 0.91 1.54
CA GLU A 36 -11.22 0.26 2.63
C GLU A 36 -9.75 0.67 2.54
N LEU A 37 -9.38 1.68 3.32
CA LEU A 37 -7.98 1.99 3.59
C LEU A 37 -7.36 0.85 4.42
N PRO A 38 -6.06 0.57 4.26
CA PRO A 38 -5.39 -0.49 5.00
C PRO A 38 -5.38 -0.21 6.50
N GLU A 39 -5.39 -1.28 7.30
CA GLU A 39 -5.34 -1.23 8.78
C GLU A 39 -4.10 -0.47 9.27
N PHE A 40 -2.96 -0.68 8.61
CA PHE A 40 -1.73 0.07 8.81
C PHE A 40 -1.24 0.63 7.47
N ILE A 41 -0.85 1.90 7.49
CA ILE A 41 -0.40 2.66 6.32
C ILE A 41 1.05 2.32 5.99
N MET A 42 1.91 2.23 7.01
CA MET A 42 3.30 1.87 6.81
C MET A 42 3.91 1.21 8.04
N VAL A 43 4.93 0.40 7.80
CA VAL A 43 5.85 -0.10 8.83
C VAL A 43 7.24 0.38 8.46
N TYR A 44 7.90 1.07 9.37
CA TYR A 44 9.28 1.52 9.22
C TYR A 44 10.14 0.90 10.31
N SER A 45 11.20 0.20 9.93
CA SER A 45 12.17 -0.33 10.88
C SER A 45 13.56 0.23 10.61
N ARG A 46 14.33 0.37 11.68
CA ARG A 46 15.76 0.67 11.61
C ARG A 46 16.54 -0.20 12.59
N GLU A 47 17.59 -0.81 12.08
CA GLU A 47 18.43 -1.75 12.83
C GLU A 47 19.91 -1.47 12.58
N GLY A 48 20.72 -1.54 13.63
CA GLY A 48 22.17 -1.36 13.56
C GLY A 48 22.60 0.07 13.78
N GLY A 49 23.60 0.52 13.02
CA GLY A 49 24.27 1.79 13.28
C GLY A 49 25.17 1.76 14.51
N ILE A 50 26.06 2.75 14.64
CA ILE A 50 26.96 2.87 15.80
C ILE A 50 26.21 3.06 17.13
N ALA A 51 24.97 3.57 17.08
CA ALA A 51 24.11 3.75 18.25
C ALA A 51 23.36 2.47 18.66
N GLY A 52 23.36 1.42 17.83
CA GLY A 52 22.61 0.19 18.08
C GLY A 52 21.10 0.40 18.00
N PHE A 53 20.62 1.13 16.99
CA PHE A 53 19.19 1.29 16.73
C PHE A 53 18.53 -0.06 16.55
N CYS A 54 17.31 -0.19 17.07
CA CYS A 54 16.52 -1.40 16.98
C CYS A 54 15.06 -1.02 17.23
N ASP A 55 14.50 -0.31 16.25
CA ASP A 55 13.20 0.33 16.35
C ASP A 55 12.29 -0.17 15.23
N THR A 56 11.03 -0.42 15.55
CA THR A 56 9.95 -0.64 14.56
C THR A 56 8.82 0.33 14.84
N LEU A 57 8.45 1.13 13.85
CA LEU A 57 7.33 2.05 13.88
C LEU A 57 6.23 1.53 12.96
N THR A 58 5.07 1.20 13.53
CA THR A 58 3.86 0.86 12.78
C THR A 58 2.93 2.06 12.78
N VAL A 59 2.60 2.59 11.60
CA VAL A 59 1.79 3.80 11.44
C VAL A 59 0.40 3.40 10.92
N SER A 60 -0.64 3.74 11.69
CA SER A 60 -2.04 3.62 11.30
C SER A 60 -2.60 4.99 10.87
N ARG A 61 -3.93 5.11 10.76
CA ARG A 61 -4.58 6.39 10.47
C ARG A 61 -4.56 7.37 11.65
N GLU A 62 -4.65 6.86 12.87
CA GLU A 62 -4.89 7.68 14.06
C GLU A 62 -3.64 7.79 14.94
N GLU A 63 -2.86 6.72 15.01
CA GLU A 63 -1.68 6.61 15.84
C GLU A 63 -0.54 5.88 15.15
N ALA A 64 0.67 6.14 15.63
CA ALA A 64 1.84 5.33 15.34
C ALA A 64 2.29 4.61 16.62
N VAL A 65 2.65 3.35 16.50
CA VAL A 65 3.16 2.52 17.59
C VAL A 65 4.65 2.31 17.35
N LEU A 66 5.47 2.80 18.27
CA LEU A 66 6.91 2.60 18.28
C LEU A 66 7.27 1.47 19.23
N GLU A 67 7.97 0.47 18.72
CA GLU A 67 8.51 -0.65 19.48
C GLU A 67 10.03 -0.63 19.44
N HIS A 68 10.65 -0.72 20.61
CA HIS A 68 12.10 -0.90 20.75
C HIS A 68 12.43 -2.37 21.02
N CYS A 69 13.54 -2.86 20.50
CA CYS A 69 14.03 -4.18 20.84
C CYS A 69 14.30 -4.28 22.36
N GLY A 70 13.54 -5.12 23.05
CA GLY A 70 13.55 -5.19 24.51
C GLY A 70 12.23 -4.78 25.17
N GLY A 71 11.25 -4.30 24.39
CA GLY A 71 9.83 -4.35 24.76
C GLY A 71 9.21 -3.05 25.26
N GLU A 72 9.90 -1.91 25.15
CA GLU A 72 9.22 -0.62 25.33
C GLU A 72 8.33 -0.34 24.11
N VAL A 73 7.05 -0.08 24.37
CA VAL A 73 6.04 0.24 23.35
C VAL A 73 5.43 1.59 23.67
N THR A 74 5.51 2.50 22.70
CA THR A 74 5.02 3.88 22.84
C THR A 74 4.03 4.19 21.74
N SER A 75 2.81 4.58 22.10
CA SER A 75 1.82 5.12 21.16
C SER A 75 2.03 6.63 20.97
N ILE A 76 2.00 7.06 19.71
CA ILE A 76 2.28 8.41 19.26
C ILE A 76 1.05 8.88 18.47
N PRO A 77 0.29 9.88 18.96
CA PRO A 77 -0.84 10.41 18.20
C PRO A 77 -0.36 11.08 16.92
N ILE A 78 -1.05 10.84 15.81
CA ILE A 78 -0.72 11.47 14.52
C ILE A 78 -1.47 12.79 14.39
N GLU A 79 -0.74 13.86 14.10
CA GLU A 79 -1.33 15.19 13.89
C GLU A 79 -2.23 15.22 12.63
N PRO A 80 -3.34 15.98 12.63
CA PRO A 80 -4.28 16.00 11.50
C PRO A 80 -3.64 16.30 10.14
N ALA A 81 -2.61 17.15 10.09
CA ALA A 81 -1.88 17.46 8.86
C ALA A 81 -1.13 16.24 8.30
N VAL A 82 -0.52 15.44 9.18
CA VAL A 82 0.16 14.20 8.80
C VAL A 82 -0.86 13.14 8.35
N GLN A 83 -2.02 13.06 9.01
CA GLN A 83 -3.10 12.16 8.59
C GLN A 83 -3.61 12.49 7.18
N GLU A 84 -3.78 13.79 6.88
CA GLU A 84 -4.20 14.24 5.54
C GLU A 84 -3.15 13.91 4.48
N GLU A 85 -1.88 14.13 4.78
CA GLU A 85 -0.77 13.80 3.88
C GLU A 85 -0.69 12.29 3.61
N LEU A 86 -0.71 11.46 4.66
CA LEU A 86 -0.70 10.01 4.52
C LEU A 86 -1.92 9.51 3.73
N THR A 87 -3.10 10.08 3.96
CA THR A 87 -4.32 9.73 3.21
C THR A 87 -4.13 9.98 1.70
N LYS A 88 -3.56 11.13 1.32
CA LYS A 88 -3.27 11.44 -0.09
C LYS A 88 -2.28 10.45 -0.69
N ILE A 89 -1.21 10.13 0.02
CA ILE A 89 -0.18 9.19 -0.45
C ILE A 89 -0.78 7.79 -0.61
N VAL A 90 -1.58 7.30 0.35
CA VAL A 90 -2.25 5.98 0.29
C VAL A 90 -3.20 5.87 -0.90
N GLN A 91 -3.95 6.93 -1.21
CA GLN A 91 -4.86 6.93 -2.36
C GLN A 91 -4.14 7.04 -3.71
N GLN A 92 -2.95 7.62 -3.74
CA GLN A 92 -2.21 7.85 -4.98
C GLN A 92 -1.37 6.64 -5.40
N TYR A 93 -0.62 6.07 -4.46
CA TYR A 93 0.41 5.07 -4.77
C TYR A 93 -0.04 3.64 -4.46
N SER A 94 0.51 2.67 -5.21
CA SER A 94 0.40 1.25 -4.89
C SER A 94 1.31 0.89 -3.72
N SER A 95 1.03 -0.22 -3.03
CA SER A 95 1.93 -0.77 -2.02
C SER A 95 3.34 -1.04 -2.57
N PHE A 96 4.34 -0.89 -1.72
CA PHE A 96 5.73 -1.19 -2.03
C PHE A 96 6.54 -1.47 -0.76
N ASP A 97 7.70 -2.10 -0.95
CA ASP A 97 8.76 -2.22 0.05
C ASP A 97 10.02 -1.49 -0.43
N ASN A 98 10.75 -0.90 0.50
CA ASN A 98 12.04 -0.28 0.24
C ASN A 98 13.01 -0.62 1.37
N THR A 99 14.20 -1.08 1.02
CA THR A 99 15.30 -1.29 1.96
C THR A 99 16.48 -0.43 1.56
N SER A 100 17.09 0.24 2.53
CA SER A 100 18.29 1.04 2.34
C SER A 100 19.29 0.84 3.48
N GLU A 101 20.57 1.04 3.17
CA GLU A 101 21.68 1.01 4.11
C GLU A 101 22.44 2.33 3.98
N ASP A 102 22.83 2.94 5.11
CA ASP A 102 23.58 4.20 5.10
C ASP A 102 25.08 4.00 4.81
N ASN A 103 25.67 2.89 5.26
CA ASN A 103 27.07 2.53 5.02
C ASN A 103 27.23 1.04 4.68
N PRO A 104 26.86 0.61 3.46
CA PRO A 104 26.88 -0.80 3.09
C PRO A 104 28.22 -1.50 3.33
N GLY A 105 28.19 -2.57 4.13
CA GLY A 105 29.37 -3.35 4.51
C GLY A 105 30.27 -2.72 5.59
N GLY A 106 29.89 -1.56 6.13
CA GLY A 106 30.54 -0.93 7.27
C GLY A 106 30.11 -1.54 8.61
N THR A 107 31.01 -1.49 9.59
CA THR A 107 30.72 -1.97 10.96
C THR A 107 29.68 -1.11 11.69
N ASP A 108 29.44 0.10 11.20
CA ASP A 108 28.47 1.08 11.67
C ASP A 108 27.26 1.22 10.74
N SER A 109 27.03 0.26 9.84
CA SER A 109 25.88 0.27 8.93
C SER A 109 24.56 0.18 9.69
N MET A 110 23.64 1.07 9.37
CA MET A 110 22.24 1.04 9.76
C MET A 110 21.39 0.64 8.55
N THR A 111 20.60 -0.42 8.72
CA THR A 111 19.59 -0.82 7.75
C THR A 111 18.27 -0.14 8.08
N GLN A 112 17.61 0.39 7.06
CA GLN A 112 16.26 0.95 7.15
C GLN A 112 15.34 0.18 6.20
N GLN A 113 14.17 -0.24 6.68
CA GLN A 113 13.15 -0.85 5.86
C GLN A 113 11.86 -0.06 5.97
N LEU A 114 11.20 0.16 4.84
CA LEU A 114 9.91 0.81 4.72
C LEU A 114 8.97 -0.12 3.95
N LEU A 115 7.95 -0.62 4.63
CA LEU A 115 6.79 -1.25 4.01
C LEU A 115 5.67 -0.23 3.96
N PHE A 116 5.14 0.04 2.77
CA PHE A 116 4.04 0.96 2.56
C PHE A 116 2.83 0.23 1.97
N ASN A 117 1.65 0.45 2.53
CA ASN A 117 0.39 -0.06 2.02
C ASN A 117 -0.41 1.06 1.36
N GLY A 118 -0.50 0.99 0.05
CA GLY A 118 -1.25 1.92 -0.77
C GLY A 118 -2.40 1.24 -1.51
N VAL A 119 -3.48 1.97 -1.73
CA VAL A 119 -4.63 1.51 -2.53
C VAL A 119 -4.68 2.16 -3.91
N GLY A 120 -3.73 3.05 -4.20
CA GLY A 120 -3.59 3.71 -5.49
C GLY A 120 -2.96 2.82 -6.56
N GLY A 121 -2.82 3.41 -7.75
CA GLY A 121 -2.27 2.72 -8.93
C GLY A 121 -0.90 3.22 -9.35
N GLU A 122 -0.39 4.30 -8.76
CA GLU A 122 0.89 4.91 -9.16
C GLU A 122 2.07 4.25 -8.45
N THR A 123 3.20 4.13 -9.15
CA THR A 123 4.45 3.70 -8.52
C THR A 123 5.09 4.87 -7.78
N ALA A 124 5.42 4.66 -6.50
CA ALA A 124 6.11 5.67 -5.70
C ALA A 124 7.55 5.87 -6.17
N GLY A 125 7.96 7.14 -6.30
CA GLY A 125 9.35 7.52 -6.59
C GLY A 125 10.17 7.82 -5.34
N GLU A 126 11.47 8.06 -5.51
CA GLU A 126 12.41 8.36 -4.43
C GLU A 126 11.94 9.49 -3.51
N GLN A 127 11.31 10.53 -4.06
CA GLN A 127 10.79 11.65 -3.28
C GLN A 127 9.70 11.21 -2.30
N THR A 128 8.79 10.32 -2.72
CA THR A 128 7.71 9.79 -1.87
C THR A 128 8.28 8.91 -0.77
N ILE A 129 9.27 8.07 -1.11
CA ILE A 129 9.98 7.23 -0.13
C ILE A 129 10.67 8.11 0.92
N ALA A 130 11.38 9.15 0.49
CA ALA A 130 12.04 10.10 1.39
C ALA A 130 11.04 10.82 2.30
N THR A 131 9.87 11.22 1.77
CA THR A 131 8.80 11.83 2.57
C THR A 131 8.29 10.86 3.65
N LEU A 132 8.00 9.60 3.30
CA LEU A 132 7.52 8.60 4.26
C LEU A 132 8.57 8.28 5.33
N THR A 133 9.84 8.15 4.96
CA THR A 133 10.95 7.97 5.91
C THR A 133 11.13 9.18 6.84
N GLN A 134 10.94 10.40 6.33
CA GLN A 134 10.99 11.61 7.14
C GLN A 134 9.83 11.67 8.14
N ILE A 135 8.62 11.31 7.72
CA ILE A 135 7.46 11.19 8.62
C ILE A 135 7.77 10.19 9.74
N ALA A 136 8.27 9.00 9.40
CA ALA A 136 8.63 7.97 10.38
C ALA A 136 9.67 8.47 11.39
N THR A 137 10.77 9.07 10.89
CA THR A 137 11.84 9.60 11.74
C THR A 137 11.34 10.72 12.66
N THR A 138 10.43 11.57 12.16
CA THR A 138 9.83 12.65 12.95
C THR A 138 8.95 12.09 14.06
N LEU A 139 8.14 11.06 13.77
CA LEU A 139 7.30 10.39 14.78
C LEU A 139 8.16 9.74 15.87
N ILE A 140 9.22 9.02 15.48
CA ILE A 140 10.16 8.42 16.44
C ILE A 140 10.82 9.50 17.32
N GLY A 141 11.22 10.64 16.74
CA GLY A 141 11.78 11.77 17.49
C GLY A 141 10.82 12.38 18.52
N LYS A 142 9.50 12.36 18.25
CA LYS A 142 8.49 12.80 19.21
C LYS A 142 8.40 11.87 20.42
N ALA A 143 8.56 10.56 20.24
CA ALA A 143 8.55 9.62 21.37
C ALA A 143 9.74 9.83 22.33
N ALA A 144 10.88 10.33 21.84
CA ALA A 144 12.06 10.61 22.65
C ALA A 144 11.99 11.95 23.43
N SER A 145 10.97 12.78 23.19
CA SER A 145 10.82 14.10 23.81
C SER A 145 9.63 14.10 24.80
N PRO A 146 9.87 14.06 26.12
CA PRO A 146 8.80 14.02 27.14
C PRO A 146 8.00 15.32 27.26
#